data_AF-A0A383EXL5-F1
#
_entry.id   AF-A0A383EXL5-F1
#
_cell.length_a   1.000
_cell.length_b   1.000
_cell.length_c   1.000
_cell.angle_alpha   90.00
_cell.angle_beta   90.00
_cell.angle_gamma   90.00
#
_symmetry.space_group_name_H-M   'P 1'
#
loop_
_entity.id
_entity.type
_entity.pdbx_description
1 polymer ?
#
loop_
_entity_poly.entity_id
_entity_poly.type
_entity_poly.pdbx_seq_one_letter_code
_entity_poly.pdbx_strand_id
1 'polypeptide(L)' 'MTTTLKSYVCGQWFTGTGKMAQLHNPTTEEVVAETSTEGINFQEALAHARDKGGATLRAMTFAQRGELLMAMSKAIH' A
#
# COMPACT_ATOMS: atom_id res chain seq x y z
N MET A 1 4.28 -22.88 2.79
CA MET A 1 3.06 -22.06 2.95
C MET A 1 3.31 -20.75 2.24
N THR A 2 2.44 -20.36 1.32
CA THR A 2 2.57 -19.12 0.54
C THR A 2 2.03 -17.95 1.35
N THR A 3 2.76 -16.85 1.43
CA THR A 3 2.32 -15.65 2.17
C THR A 3 1.31 -14.85 1.35
N THR A 4 0.11 -14.65 1.87
CA THR A 4 -0.90 -13.76 1.25
C THR A 4 -0.62 -12.30 1.62
N LEU A 5 -0.30 -11.48 0.62
CA LEU A 5 -0.03 -10.06 0.78
C LEU A 5 -1.34 -9.27 0.95
N LYS A 6 -1.27 -8.22 1.78
CA LYS A 6 -2.39 -7.30 2.03
C LYS A 6 -2.13 -5.95 1.37
N SER A 7 -3.19 -5.30 0.93
CA SER A 7 -3.16 -3.92 0.44
C SER A 7 -3.54 -2.95 1.56
N TYR A 8 -2.81 -1.85 1.73
CA TYR A 8 -3.17 -0.81 2.69
C TYR A 8 -3.96 0.30 2.01
N VAL A 9 -5.27 0.37 2.26
CA VAL A 9 -6.21 1.33 1.63
C VAL A 9 -7.16 1.88 2.67
N CYS A 10 -7.60 3.14 2.51
CA CYS A 10 -8.51 3.80 3.46
C CYS A 10 -8.05 3.80 4.93
N GLY A 11 -6.74 3.69 5.20
CA GLY A 11 -6.20 3.62 6.57
C GLY A 11 -6.30 2.24 7.24
N GLN A 12 -6.52 1.18 6.46
CA GLN A 12 -6.67 -0.19 6.96
C GLN A 12 -5.99 -1.22 6.03
N TRP A 13 -5.63 -2.37 6.60
CA TRP A 13 -5.10 -3.50 5.85
C TRP A 13 -6.24 -4.36 5.29
N PHE A 14 -6.27 -4.53 3.98
CA PHE A 14 -7.26 -5.31 3.25
C PHE A 14 -6.62 -6.55 2.62
N THR A 15 -7.23 -7.71 2.83
CA THR A 15 -6.88 -8.96 2.12
C THR A 15 -7.85 -9.13 0.95
N GLY A 16 -7.34 -9.30 -0.27
CA GLY A 16 -8.18 -9.54 -1.45
C GLY A 16 -9.09 -10.77 -1.31
N THR A 17 -10.33 -10.69 -1.79
CA THR A 17 -11.38 -11.70 -1.54
C THR A 17 -11.73 -12.55 -2.75
N GLY A 18 -10.75 -12.86 -3.61
CA GLY A 18 -11.02 -13.67 -4.80
C GLY A 18 -9.76 -14.26 -5.42
N LYS A 19 -9.64 -14.20 -6.76
CA LYS A 19 -8.55 -14.91 -7.44
C LYS A 19 -7.21 -14.31 -7.04
N MET A 20 -6.34 -15.16 -6.49
CA MET A 20 -4.98 -14.79 -6.11
C MET A 20 -4.06 -14.86 -7.32
N ALA A 21 -3.25 -13.83 -7.50
CA ALA A 21 -2.10 -13.82 -8.41
C ALA A 21 -0.87 -14.30 -7.63
N GLN A 22 -0.15 -15.27 -8.19
CA GLN A 22 1.08 -15.79 -7.61
C GLN A 22 2.27 -14.92 -8.00
N LEU A 23 3.15 -14.67 -7.03
CA LEU A 23 4.44 -14.02 -7.23
C LEU A 23 5.51 -15.12 -7.20
N HIS A 24 6.32 -15.18 -8.26
CA HIS A 24 7.33 -16.22 -8.44
C HIS A 24 8.74 -15.66 -8.26
N ASN A 25 9.63 -16.50 -7.73
CA ASN A 25 11.05 -16.25 -7.82
C ASN A 25 11.50 -16.36 -9.29
N PRO A 26 12.14 -15.34 -9.87
CA PRO A 26 12.51 -15.35 -11.30
C PRO A 26 13.65 -16.34 -11.64
N THR A 27 14.34 -16.91 -10.66
CA THR A 27 15.44 -17.87 -10.86
C THR A 27 15.02 -19.31 -10.55
N THR A 28 14.16 -19.53 -9.55
CA THR A 28 13.75 -20.88 -9.13
C THR A 28 12.32 -21.25 -9.53
N GLU A 29 11.53 -20.29 -10.06
CA GLU A 29 10.10 -20.41 -10.38
C GLU A 29 9.17 -20.71 -9.19
N GLU A 30 9.73 -20.86 -7.99
CA GLU A 30 8.97 -21.11 -6.77
C GLU A 30 8.03 -19.95 -6.43
N VAL A 31 6.84 -20.27 -5.93
CA VAL A 31 5.88 -19.27 -5.47
C VAL A 31 6.34 -18.71 -4.12
N VAL A 32 6.65 -17.41 -4.08
CA VAL A 32 7.13 -16.72 -2.87
C VAL A 32 6.02 -16.01 -2.10
N ALA A 33 4.97 -15.58 -2.81
CA ALA A 33 3.83 -14.90 -2.23
C ALA A 33 2.62 -14.97 -3.17
N GLU A 34 1.47 -14.54 -2.68
CA GLU A 34 0.27 -14.34 -3.50
C GLU A 34 -0.44 -13.04 -3.10
N THR A 35 -1.18 -12.44 -4.02
CA THR A 35 -1.90 -11.18 -3.77
C THR A 35 -3.18 -11.10 -4.59
N SER A 36 -4.14 -10.33 -4.12
CA SER A 36 -5.32 -9.96 -4.89
C SER A 36 -5.80 -8.57 -4.49
N THR A 37 -6.33 -7.84 -5.45
CA THR A 37 -7.01 -6.55 -5.26
C THR A 37 -8.53 -6.70 -5.32
N GLU A 38 -9.04 -7.90 -5.59
CA GLU A 38 -10.47 -8.16 -5.68
C GLU A 38 -11.14 -7.86 -4.33
N GLY A 39 -12.29 -7.17 -4.36
CA GLY A 39 -12.99 -6.71 -3.16
C GLY A 39 -12.57 -5.31 -2.67
N ILE A 40 -11.48 -4.72 -3.19
CA ILE A 40 -11.12 -3.33 -2.87
C ILE A 40 -12.10 -2.37 -3.55
N ASN A 41 -12.74 -1.50 -2.75
CA ASN A 41 -13.49 -0.36 -3.28
C ASN A 41 -12.54 0.77 -3.69
N PHE A 42 -12.16 0.80 -4.96
CA PHE A 42 -11.23 1.81 -5.48
C PHE A 42 -11.81 3.23 -5.49
N GLN A 43 -13.13 3.39 -5.61
CA GLN A 43 -13.75 4.71 -5.55
C GLN A 43 -13.56 5.32 -4.16
N GLU A 44 -13.80 4.53 -3.11
CA GLU A 44 -13.59 4.95 -1.72
C GLU A 44 -12.10 5.17 -1.42
N ALA A 45 -11.22 4.30 -1.90
CA ALA A 45 -9.78 4.46 -1.73
C ALA A 45 -9.28 5.80 -2.31
N LEU A 46 -9.77 6.15 -3.51
CA LEU A 46 -9.40 7.39 -4.19
C LEU A 46 -9.98 8.62 -3.45
N ALA A 47 -11.23 8.54 -3.00
CA ALA A 47 -11.87 9.59 -2.20
C ALA A 47 -11.10 9.83 -0.89
N HIS A 48 -10.79 8.76 -0.15
CA HIS A 48 -10.00 8.84 1.08
C HIS A 48 -8.64 9.49 0.86
N ALA A 49 -7.91 9.08 -0.19
CA ALA A 49 -6.60 9.65 -0.50
C ALA A 49 -6.69 11.15 -0.81
N ARG A 50 -7.73 11.61 -1.53
CA ARG A 50 -7.89 13.02 -1.91
C ARG A 50 -8.40 13.89 -0.77
N ASP A 51 -9.42 13.43 -0.08
CA ASP A 51 -10.16 14.23 0.91
C ASP A 51 -9.43 14.25 2.25
N LYS A 52 -8.89 13.12 2.71
CA LYS A 52 -8.16 13.04 3.99
C LYS A 52 -6.66 13.20 3.79
N GLY A 53 -6.07 12.39 2.91
CA GLY A 53 -4.63 12.41 2.66
C GLY A 53 -4.16 13.74 2.07
N GLY A 54 -4.83 14.20 1.02
CA GLY A 54 -4.53 15.46 0.35
C GLY A 54 -4.70 16.68 1.26
N ALA A 55 -5.77 16.75 2.04
CA ALA A 55 -5.97 17.85 2.98
C ALA A 55 -4.87 17.88 4.06
N THR A 56 -4.53 16.72 4.64
CA THR A 56 -3.48 16.61 5.67
C THR A 56 -2.12 17.05 5.15
N LEU A 57 -1.72 16.58 3.96
CA LEU A 57 -0.41 16.94 3.37
C LEU A 57 -0.34 18.40 2.91
N ARG A 58 -1.45 18.99 2.45
CA ARG A 58 -1.51 20.41 2.06
C ARG A 58 -1.52 21.36 3.26
N ALA A 59 -1.97 20.91 4.42
CA ALA A 59 -1.86 21.67 5.66
C ALA A 59 -0.40 21.80 6.16
N MET A 60 0.52 20.95 5.67
CA MET A 60 1.94 21.03 5.99
C MET A 60 2.69 22.04 5.10
N THR A 61 3.75 22.63 5.63
CA THR A 61 4.72 23.40 4.84
C THR A 61 5.60 22.47 3.99
N PHE A 62 6.33 23.05 3.03
CA PHE A 62 7.33 22.29 2.26
C PHE A 62 8.44 21.70 3.15
N ALA A 63 8.90 22.46 4.15
CA ALA A 63 9.93 21.99 5.09
C ALA A 63 9.45 20.78 5.90
N GLN A 64 8.23 20.82 6.44
CA GLN A 64 7.63 19.71 7.18
C GLN A 64 7.47 18.45 6.32
N ARG A 65 7.08 18.59 5.05
CA ARG A 65 7.06 17.45 4.12
C ARG A 65 8.46 16.91 3.83
N GLY A 66 9.48 17.77 3.78
CA GLY A 66 10.88 17.35 3.67
C GLY A 66 11.36 16.53 4.88
N GLU A 67 10.99 16.95 6.09
CA GLU A 67 11.27 16.21 7.33
C GLU A 67 10.57 14.85 7.35
N LEU A 68 9.31 14.78 6.90
CA LEU A 68 8.58 13.52 6.78
C LEU A 68 9.29 12.55 5.83
N LEU A 69 9.75 13.02 4.67
CA LEU A 69 10.52 12.20 3.72
C LEU A 69 11.86 11.72 4.33
N MET A 70 12.53 12.57 5.10
CA MET A 70 13.76 12.18 5.80
C MET A 70 13.49 11.11 6.87
N ALA A 71 12.39 11.23 7.61
CA ALA A 71 11.96 10.22 8.58
C ALA A 71 11.63 8.89 7.90
N MET A 72 10.94 8.92 6.75
CA MET A 72 10.66 7.72 5.96
C MET A 72 11.94 7.02 5.51
N SER A 73 12.93 7.77 5.01
CA SER A 73 14.23 7.23 4.61
C SER A 73 14.93 6.50 5.77
N LYS A 74 14.96 7.12 6.97
CA LYS A 74 15.55 6.51 8.17
C LYS A 74 14.82 5.25 8.66
N ALA A 75 13.56 5.05 8.29
CA ALA A 75 12.78 3.89 8.70
C ALA A 75 13.00 2.65 7.82
N ILE A 76 13.54 2.84 6.60
CA ILE A 76 13.70 1.77 5.60
C ILE A 76 15.17 1.43 5.29
N HIS A 77 16.11 2.21 5.82
CA HIS A 77 17.56 1.99 5.71
C HIS A 77 18.11 1.57 7.07
#